data_AF-A0AAX2AKD8-F1
#
_entry.id   AF-A0AAX2AKD8-F1
#
_cell.length_a   1.000
_cell.length_b   1.000
_cell.length_c   1.000
_cell.angle_alpha   90.00
_cell.angle_beta   90.00
_cell.angle_gamma   90.00
#
_symmetry.space_group_name_H-M   'P 1'
#
loop_
_entity.id
_entity.type
_entity.pdbx_description
1 polymer ?
#
loop_
_entity_poly.entity_id
_entity_poly.type
_entity_poly.pdbx_seq_one_letter_code
_entity_poly.pdbx_strand_id
1 'polypeptide(L)'
;MIEYINEISNENGYKRYNQYSISDNFKELIFDDYYVYNTKEYNKKELAEKLYNKNFVNKYNKDTQKEIFDLYINNEKFKEKVLFIYSIIDEEKYTQFVQKNPNIQNPNDYTITYNIVDSDGVNVNMYQLSLSDIAFVF
;
A
#
# COMPACT_ATOMS: atom_id res chain seq x y z
N MET A 1 16.94 0.80 -7.53
CA MET A 1 15.53 0.36 -7.54
C MET A 1 15.49 -1.01 -6.91
N ILE A 2 14.56 -1.25 -5.99
CA ILE A 2 14.35 -2.55 -5.36
C ILE A 2 13.33 -3.32 -6.19
N GLU A 3 13.75 -4.46 -6.73
CA GLU A 3 12.86 -5.41 -7.38
C GLU A 3 12.74 -6.66 -6.51
N TYR A 4 11.51 -7.10 -6.26
CA TYR A 4 11.27 -8.27 -5.43
C TYR A 4 10.11 -9.10 -5.95
N ILE A 5 10.28 -10.43 -5.97
CA ILE A 5 9.25 -11.38 -6.33
C ILE A 5 9.04 -12.33 -5.15
N ASN A 6 7.79 -12.52 -4.74
CA ASN A 6 7.42 -13.45 -3.68
C ASN A 6 6.31 -14.39 -4.14
N GLU A 7 6.40 -15.69 -3.85
CA GLU A 7 5.30 -16.62 -4.15
C GLU A 7 4.10 -16.31 -3.23
N ILE A 8 2.92 -16.15 -3.81
CA ILE A 8 1.64 -15.98 -3.13
C ILE A 8 1.02 -17.35 -2.85
N SER A 9 0.96 -18.16 -3.91
CA SER A 9 0.32 -19.47 -3.88
C SER A 9 0.88 -20.40 -4.95
N ASN A 10 0.71 -21.69 -4.71
CA ASN A 10 0.99 -22.78 -5.63
C ASN A 10 -0.12 -23.81 -5.49
N GLU A 11 -1.07 -23.78 -6.42
CA GLU A 11 -2.28 -24.61 -6.41
C GLU A 11 -2.28 -25.49 -7.66
N ASN A 12 -2.10 -26.80 -7.47
CA ASN A 12 -2.08 -27.78 -8.56
C ASN A 12 -1.09 -27.43 -9.69
N GLY A 13 0.05 -26.80 -9.37
CA GLY A 13 1.09 -26.39 -10.32
C GLY A 13 0.90 -24.99 -10.92
N TYR A 14 -0.27 -24.36 -10.73
CA TYR A 14 -0.48 -22.95 -11.06
C TYR A 14 0.04 -22.07 -9.93
N LYS A 15 0.97 -21.16 -10.25
CA LYS A 15 1.63 -20.31 -9.25
C LYS A 15 1.28 -18.86 -9.45
N ARG A 16 1.14 -18.13 -8.35
CA ARG A 16 0.95 -16.67 -8.34
C ARG A 16 2.05 -16.03 -7.52
N TYR A 17 2.48 -14.85 -7.93
CA TYR A 17 3.57 -14.13 -7.32
C TYR A 17 3.19 -12.66 -7.13
N ASN A 18 3.64 -12.09 -6.01
CA ASN A 18 3.77 -10.67 -5.85
C ASN A 18 5.00 -10.24 -6.64
N GLN A 19 4.89 -9.18 -7.43
CA GLN A 19 6.03 -8.53 -8.06
C GLN A 19 6.03 -7.05 -7.66
N TYR A 20 7.13 -6.62 -7.07
CA TYR A 20 7.35 -5.24 -6.65
C TYR A 20 8.48 -4.60 -7.43
N SER A 21 8.29 -3.33 -7.75
CA SER A 21 9.35 -2.41 -8.17
C SER A 21 9.21 -1.14 -7.34
N ILE A 22 10.17 -0.89 -6.46
CA ILE A 22 10.13 0.18 -5.45
C ILE A 22 11.36 1.06 -5.64
N SER A 23 11.20 2.38 -5.65
CA SER A 23 12.35 3.28 -5.72
C SER A 23 13.21 3.17 -4.46
N ASP A 24 14.53 3.37 -4.57
CA ASP A 24 15.44 3.16 -3.43
C ASP A 24 15.13 4.11 -2.26
N ASN A 25 14.57 5.28 -2.57
CA ASN A 25 14.14 6.27 -1.58
C ASN A 25 12.99 5.77 -0.69
N PHE A 26 12.23 4.75 -1.11
CA PHE A 26 11.16 4.15 -0.30
C PHE A 26 11.65 3.11 0.71
N LYS A 27 12.92 2.68 0.62
CA LYS A 27 13.43 1.59 1.46
C LYS A 27 13.30 1.88 2.95
N GLU A 28 13.49 3.13 3.35
CA GLU A 28 13.40 3.55 4.75
C GLU A 28 11.96 3.75 5.24
N LEU A 29 10.96 3.66 4.36
CA LEU A 29 9.55 3.93 4.66
C LEU A 29 8.70 2.66 4.75
N ILE A 30 9.15 1.56 4.15
CA ILE A 30 8.40 0.31 4.06
C ILE A 30 8.70 -0.63 5.23
N PHE A 31 7.76 -1.51 5.55
CA PHE A 31 8.00 -2.65 6.43
C PHE A 31 9.06 -3.58 5.84
N ASP A 32 9.84 -4.24 6.69
CA ASP A 32 10.92 -5.13 6.23
C ASP A 32 10.37 -6.39 5.53
N ASP A 33 9.14 -6.79 5.88
CA ASP A 33 8.41 -7.95 5.34
C ASP A 33 7.27 -7.53 4.39
N TYR A 34 7.32 -6.33 3.80
CA TYR A 34 6.30 -5.82 2.87
C TYR A 34 5.90 -6.82 1.77
N TYR A 35 6.86 -7.64 1.34
CA TYR A 35 6.70 -8.60 0.24
C TYR A 35 5.77 -9.77 0.56
N VAL A 36 5.41 -9.97 1.84
CA VAL A 36 4.49 -11.04 2.26
C VAL A 36 3.03 -10.67 2.11
N TYR A 37 2.68 -9.47 1.63
CA TYR A 37 1.28 -9.10 1.37
C TYR A 37 0.56 -10.15 0.51
N ASN A 38 -0.71 -10.44 0.78
CA ASN A 38 -1.51 -11.50 0.14
C ASN A 38 -1.00 -12.95 0.27
N THR A 39 0.10 -13.20 0.99
CA THR A 39 0.59 -14.57 1.26
C THR A 39 -0.01 -15.15 2.54
N LYS A 40 0.29 -16.41 2.85
CA LYS A 40 -0.15 -17.06 4.10
C LYS A 40 0.54 -16.46 5.33
N GLU A 41 1.71 -15.89 5.14
CA GLU A 41 2.53 -15.23 6.15
C GLU A 41 2.05 -13.80 6.44
N TYR A 42 1.12 -13.27 5.64
CA TYR A 42 0.57 -11.94 5.84
C TYR A 42 -0.20 -11.81 7.16
N ASN A 43 0.22 -10.88 8.00
CA ASN A 43 -0.33 -10.70 9.35
C ASN A 43 -0.76 -9.25 9.69
N LYS A 44 -0.71 -8.30 8.74
CA LYS A 44 -0.97 -6.87 9.02
C LYS A 44 -2.42 -6.45 8.81
N LYS A 45 -3.35 -7.39 8.63
CA LYS A 45 -4.77 -7.07 8.38
C LYS A 45 -5.36 -6.17 9.46
N GLU A 46 -5.19 -6.53 10.73
CA GLU A 46 -5.73 -5.75 11.85
C GLU A 46 -5.09 -4.36 11.96
N LEU A 47 -3.78 -4.26 11.71
CA LEU A 47 -3.06 -2.99 11.67
C LEU A 47 -3.59 -2.07 10.56
N ALA A 48 -3.70 -2.59 9.34
CA ALA A 48 -4.20 -1.84 8.19
C ALA A 48 -5.64 -1.36 8.41
N GLU A 49 -6.51 -2.21 8.95
CA GLU A 49 -7.89 -1.84 9.29
C GLU A 49 -7.95 -0.76 10.39
N LYS A 50 -7.10 -0.87 11.42
CA LYS A 50 -6.99 0.14 12.47
C LYS A 50 -6.60 1.50 11.90
N LEU A 51 -5.60 1.54 11.01
CA LEU A 51 -5.15 2.77 10.35
C LEU A 51 -6.23 3.35 9.42
N TYR A 52 -6.93 2.50 8.67
CA TYR A 52 -8.05 2.93 7.83
C TYR A 52 -9.17 3.57 8.65
N ASN A 53 -9.54 2.93 9.76
CA ASN A 53 -10.56 3.47 10.64
C ASN A 53 -10.12 4.81 11.27
N LYS A 54 -8.87 4.91 11.71
CA LYS A 54 -8.29 6.15 12.26
C LYS A 54 -8.30 7.30 11.25
N ASN A 55 -7.80 7.08 10.04
CA ASN A 55 -7.54 8.15 9.07
C ASN A 55 -8.74 8.48 8.19
N PHE A 56 -9.73 7.58 8.09
CA PHE A 56 -10.94 7.79 7.28
C PHE A 56 -12.21 7.64 8.11
N VAL A 57 -12.59 6.43 8.49
CA VAL A 57 -13.94 6.15 9.04
C VAL A 57 -14.30 7.02 10.25
N ASN A 58 -13.36 7.17 11.18
CA ASN A 58 -13.58 7.90 12.44
C ASN A 58 -13.25 9.40 12.33
N LYS A 59 -12.60 9.82 11.24
CA LYS A 59 -12.16 11.21 11.03
C LYS A 59 -13.29 12.09 10.50
N TYR A 60 -14.25 11.50 9.80
CA TYR A 60 -15.31 12.23 9.11
C TYR A 60 -16.70 11.89 9.68
N ASN A 61 -17.61 12.86 9.64
CA ASN A 61 -18.98 12.69 10.06
C ASN A 61 -19.87 12.37 8.85
N LYS A 62 -20.55 11.22 8.87
CA LYS A 62 -21.34 10.71 7.74
C LYS A 62 -22.51 11.62 7.33
N ASP A 63 -23.14 12.28 8.29
CA ASP A 63 -24.33 13.10 8.04
C ASP A 63 -23.98 14.45 7.42
N THR A 64 -22.83 15.01 7.79
CA THR A 64 -22.37 16.33 7.34
C THR A 64 -21.35 16.28 6.21
N GLN A 65 -20.69 15.14 5.99
CA GLN A 65 -19.59 14.99 5.03
C GLN A 65 -19.82 13.78 4.11
N LYS A 66 -21.06 13.63 3.62
CA LYS A 66 -21.47 12.49 2.78
C LYS A 66 -20.60 12.29 1.54
N GLU A 67 -20.16 13.36 0.88
CA GLU A 67 -19.30 13.27 -0.31
C GLU A 67 -17.97 12.55 -0.04
N ILE A 68 -17.38 12.75 1.14
CA ILE A 68 -16.16 12.02 1.56
C ILE A 68 -16.45 10.53 1.72
N PHE A 69 -17.63 10.19 2.26
CA PHE A 69 -18.04 8.80 2.37
C PHE A 69 -18.25 8.16 1.01
N ASP A 70 -18.91 8.84 0.08
CA ASP A 70 -19.21 8.32 -1.24
C ASP A 70 -17.95 8.19 -2.12
N LEU A 71 -17.03 9.15 -2.06
CA LEU A 71 -15.79 9.12 -2.83
C LEU A 71 -14.78 8.10 -2.29
N TYR A 72 -14.67 7.99 -0.96
CA TYR A 72 -13.58 7.27 -0.30
C TYR A 72 -14.08 6.11 0.57
N ILE A 73 -14.87 6.39 1.61
CA ILE A 73 -15.12 5.40 2.67
C ILE A 73 -15.95 4.20 2.20
N ASN A 74 -16.98 4.44 1.39
CA ASN A 74 -17.88 3.43 0.82
C ASN A 74 -17.34 2.87 -0.51
N ASN A 75 -16.21 3.38 -1.00
CA ASN A 75 -15.60 2.95 -2.25
C ASN A 75 -14.64 1.78 -1.96
N GLU A 76 -15.08 0.55 -2.22
CA GLU A 76 -14.29 -0.65 -1.93
C GLU A 76 -12.93 -0.65 -2.63
N LYS A 77 -12.84 -0.17 -3.88
CA LYS A 77 -11.54 -0.10 -4.59
C LYS A 77 -10.58 0.89 -3.92
N PHE A 78 -11.12 2.00 -3.42
CA PHE A 78 -10.32 2.95 -2.65
C PHE A 78 -9.83 2.29 -1.35
N LYS A 79 -10.74 1.67 -0.61
CA LYS A 79 -10.42 0.95 0.63
C LYS A 79 -9.34 -0.12 0.42
N GLU A 80 -9.46 -0.95 -0.62
CA GLU A 80 -8.44 -1.95 -0.99
C GLU A 80 -7.08 -1.31 -1.24
N LYS A 81 -7.02 -0.22 -2.02
CA LYS A 81 -5.79 0.55 -2.26
C LYS A 81 -5.18 1.08 -0.96
N VAL A 82 -5.99 1.65 -0.06
CA VAL A 82 -5.50 2.20 1.21
C VAL A 82 -5.01 1.09 2.15
N LEU A 83 -5.74 -0.02 2.25
CA LEU A 83 -5.33 -1.16 3.05
C LEU A 83 -4.02 -1.76 2.54
N PHE A 84 -3.83 -1.83 1.22
CA PHE A 84 -2.53 -2.17 0.64
C PHE A 84 -1.43 -1.20 1.09
N ILE A 85 -1.64 0.12 0.99
CA ILE A 85 -0.63 1.10 1.43
C ILE A 85 -0.24 0.89 2.89
N TYR A 86 -1.20 0.71 3.80
CA TYR A 86 -0.91 0.44 5.22
C TYR A 86 -0.29 -0.93 5.50
N SER A 87 -0.36 -1.85 4.55
CA SER A 87 0.31 -3.15 4.65
C SER A 87 1.78 -3.07 4.26
N ILE A 88 2.16 -2.04 3.50
CA ILE A 88 3.50 -1.87 2.93
C ILE A 88 4.27 -0.77 3.66
N ILE A 89 3.63 0.35 3.97
CA ILE A 89 4.25 1.52 4.60
C ILE A 89 4.15 1.40 6.12
N ASP A 90 5.28 1.56 6.79
CA ASP A 90 5.37 1.61 8.24
C ASP A 90 5.02 3.02 8.74
N GLU A 91 3.95 3.15 9.53
CA GLU A 91 3.45 4.45 10.04
C GLU A 91 4.53 5.19 10.85
N GLU A 92 5.33 4.47 11.64
CA GLU A 92 6.37 5.09 12.47
C GLU A 92 7.50 5.61 11.59
N LYS A 93 8.00 4.78 10.66
CA LYS A 93 9.03 5.18 9.71
C LYS A 93 8.57 6.36 8.85
N TYR A 94 7.35 6.32 8.36
CA TYR A 94 6.75 7.41 7.58
C TYR A 94 6.65 8.71 8.38
N THR A 95 6.17 8.64 9.62
CA THR A 95 6.07 9.81 10.51
C THR A 95 7.45 10.46 10.74
N GLN A 96 8.47 9.65 11.02
CA GLN A 96 9.84 10.14 11.21
C GLN A 96 10.40 10.76 9.94
N PHE A 97 10.11 10.18 8.77
CA PHE A 97 10.54 10.72 7.48
C PHE A 97 9.93 12.10 7.20
N VAL A 98 8.62 12.27 7.41
CA VAL A 98 7.93 13.56 7.20
C VAL A 98 8.49 14.64 8.13
N GLN A 99 8.79 14.30 9.38
CA GLN A 99 9.39 15.23 10.34
C GLN A 99 10.80 15.69 9.91
N LYS A 100 11.61 14.78 9.36
CA LYS A 100 12.97 15.08 8.89
C LYS A 100 12.98 15.81 7.54
N ASN A 101 11.93 15.65 6.75
CA ASN A 101 11.84 16.16 5.38
C ASN A 101 10.60 17.06 5.20
N PRO A 102 10.56 18.25 5.83
CA PRO A 102 9.39 19.13 5.77
C PRO A 102 9.09 19.67 4.36
N ASN A 103 10.09 19.68 3.47
CA ASN A 103 9.95 20.07 2.08
C ASN A 103 10.58 19.01 1.17
N ILE A 104 9.75 18.28 0.43
CA ILE A 104 10.21 17.24 -0.50
C ILE A 104 10.19 17.83 -1.91
N GLN A 105 11.36 17.98 -2.52
CA GLN A 105 11.47 18.62 -3.82
C GLN A 105 10.97 17.73 -4.97
N ASN A 106 11.18 16.41 -4.87
CA ASN A 106 10.85 15.46 -5.94
C ASN A 106 10.02 14.28 -5.41
N PRO A 107 8.72 14.45 -5.13
CA PRO A 107 7.85 13.35 -4.66
C PRO A 107 7.70 12.22 -5.69
N ASN A 108 8.00 12.48 -6.97
CA ASN A 108 7.99 11.49 -8.04
C ASN A 108 9.19 10.53 -8.01
N ASP A 109 10.23 10.84 -7.24
CA ASP A 109 11.38 9.93 -7.04
C ASP A 109 11.04 8.81 -6.04
N TYR A 110 9.86 8.88 -5.45
CA TYR A 110 9.29 7.93 -4.51
C TYR A 110 8.16 7.21 -5.23
N THR A 111 8.43 5.99 -5.70
CA THR A 111 7.42 5.17 -6.38
C THR A 111 7.37 3.73 -5.87
N ILE A 112 6.18 3.16 -5.85
CA ILE A 112 5.91 1.74 -5.61
C ILE A 112 5.00 1.24 -6.72
N THR A 113 5.49 0.28 -7.49
CA THR A 113 4.68 -0.51 -8.43
C THR A 113 4.50 -1.90 -7.84
N TYR A 114 3.25 -2.35 -7.78
CA TYR A 114 2.90 -3.69 -7.34
C TYR A 114 2.03 -4.38 -8.39
N ASN A 115 2.48 -5.56 -8.81
CA ASN A 115 1.80 -6.41 -9.76
C ASN A 115 1.55 -7.78 -9.14
N ILE A 116 0.54 -8.47 -9.65
CA ILE A 116 0.40 -9.92 -9.47
C ILE A 116 0.75 -10.58 -10.80
N VAL A 117 1.70 -11.51 -10.76
CA VAL A 117 2.13 -12.29 -11.93
C VAL A 117 1.81 -13.75 -11.69
N ASP A 118 1.35 -14.47 -12.70
CA ASP A 118 1.15 -15.92 -12.62
C ASP A 118 2.18 -16.73 -13.42
N SER A 119 2.16 -18.05 -13.24
CA SER A 119 3.03 -18.99 -13.95
C SER A 119 2.82 -19.03 -15.46
N ASP A 120 1.69 -18.54 -15.96
CA ASP A 120 1.37 -18.49 -17.39
C ASP A 120 1.85 -17.18 -18.05
N GLY A 121 2.49 -16.30 -17.26
CA GLY A 121 3.03 -15.03 -17.72
C GLY A 121 2.01 -13.90 -17.75
N VAL A 122 0.80 -14.09 -17.21
CA VAL A 122 -0.17 -13.02 -17.04
C VAL A 122 0.35 -12.07 -15.97
N ASN A 123 0.42 -10.79 -16.31
CA ASN A 123 0.82 -9.72 -15.40
C ASN A 123 -0.33 -8.74 -15.23
N VAL A 124 -0.85 -8.63 -14.00
CA VAL A 124 -1.87 -7.67 -13.65
C VAL A 124 -1.22 -6.56 -12.81
N ASN A 125 -1.15 -5.36 -13.39
CA ASN A 125 -0.78 -4.18 -12.62
C ASN A 125 -1.89 -3.86 -11.63
N MET A 126 -1.57 -3.95 -10.34
CA MET A 126 -2.52 -3.70 -9.27
C MET A 126 -2.47 -2.23 -8.88
N TYR A 127 -1.27 -1.74 -8.55
CA TYR A 127 -1.07 -0.37 -8.12
C TYR A 127 0.24 0.21 -8.67
N GLN A 128 0.18 1.49 -9.00
CA GLN A 128 1.33 2.36 -9.21
C GLN A 128 1.12 3.59 -8.31
N LEU A 129 1.98 3.72 -7.31
CA LEU A 129 1.84 4.70 -6.24
C LEU A 129 3.04 5.64 -6.24
N SER A 130 2.77 6.91 -5.96
CA SER A 130 3.76 7.93 -5.64
C SER A 130 3.77 8.24 -4.14
N LEU A 131 4.74 9.01 -3.67
CA LEU A 131 4.68 9.56 -2.31
C LEU A 131 3.44 10.41 -2.07
N SER A 132 2.91 11.08 -3.09
CA SER A 132 1.67 11.87 -2.97
C SER A 132 0.45 10.98 -2.65
N ASP A 133 0.36 9.79 -3.25
CA ASP A 133 -0.69 8.82 -2.92
C ASP A 133 -0.59 8.35 -1.47
N ILE A 134 0.63 8.13 -1.00
CA ILE A 134 0.90 7.68 0.37
C ILE A 134 0.62 8.81 1.36
N ALA A 135 1.06 10.02 1.06
CA ALA A 135 0.78 11.19 1.88
C ALA A 135 -0.70 11.54 1.97
N PHE A 136 -1.50 11.21 0.95
CA PHE A 136 -2.94 11.42 0.97
C PHE A 136 -3.65 10.52 2.01
N VAL A 137 -3.11 9.34 2.30
CA VAL A 137 -3.79 8.38 3.20
C VAL A 137 -3.38 8.55 4.67
N PHE A 138 -2.22 9.14 4.96
CA PHE A 138 -1.76 9.42 6.33
C PHE A 138 -2.20 10.82 6.81
#